data_AF-A0A3Y9C7W4-F1
#
_entry.id   AF-A0A3Y9C7W4-F1
#
_cell.length_a   1.000
_cell.length_b   1.000
_cell.length_c   1.000
_cell.angle_alpha   90.00
_cell.angle_beta   90.00
_cell.angle_gamma   90.00
#
_symmetry.space_group_name_H-M   'P 1'
#
loop_
_entity.id
_entity.type
_entity.pdbx_description
1 polymer ?
#
loop_
_entity_poly.entity_id
_entity_poly.type
_entity_poly.pdbx_seq_one_letter_code
_entity_poly.pdbx_strand_id
1 'polypeptide(L)'
;KEVLEMISERIGISMSELTCILVEDALRGMLLPLSTAAGSVVCRVEQLIQAHSLTPPELAQLLSPWNIRLSVLQDPVKMTDYFSPQLLNNLAKWFHINPDWLSGSVNTPVALSGCWPETQEALHALMLDSNNAEVIIWHCELPSGEYHGVLLRQQISVNSVTIYPVLSLPPVNSTDDRSLWINHTPENR
;
A
#
# COMPACT_ATOMS: atom_id res chain seq x y z
N LYS A 1 -11.36 9.42 -14.40
CA LYS A 1 -10.16 10.29 -14.53
C LYS A 1 -10.41 11.62 -13.81
N GLU A 2 -11.54 12.28 -14.07
CA GLU A 2 -11.95 13.55 -13.42
C GLU A 2 -12.07 13.51 -11.88
N VAL A 3 -12.54 12.41 -11.29
CA VAL A 3 -12.71 12.31 -9.82
C VAL A 3 -11.36 12.35 -9.08
N LEU A 4 -10.32 11.79 -9.68
CA LEU A 4 -8.99 11.73 -9.05
C LEU A 4 -8.29 13.08 -9.13
N GLU A 5 -8.39 13.77 -10.27
CA GLU A 5 -7.84 15.13 -10.41
C GLU A 5 -8.48 16.09 -9.41
N MET A 6 -9.80 16.01 -9.26
CA MET A 6 -10.56 16.83 -8.31
C MET A 6 -10.20 16.56 -6.83
N ILE A 7 -9.84 15.31 -6.50
CA ILE A 7 -9.40 14.93 -5.15
C ILE A 7 -7.93 15.30 -4.93
N SER A 8 -7.08 15.19 -5.96
CA SER A 8 -5.67 15.58 -5.90
C SER A 8 -5.53 17.09 -5.65
N GLU A 9 -6.37 17.89 -6.32
CA GLU A 9 -6.44 19.34 -6.12
C GLU A 9 -6.96 19.72 -4.74
N ARG A 10 -7.88 18.94 -4.14
CA ARG A 10 -8.41 19.19 -2.79
C ARG A 10 -7.46 18.77 -1.67
N ILE A 11 -6.63 17.75 -1.89
CA ILE A 11 -5.65 17.24 -0.91
C ILE A 11 -4.30 17.96 -1.04
N GLY A 12 -4.06 18.68 -2.14
CA GLY A 12 -2.84 19.46 -2.35
C GLY A 12 -1.62 18.62 -2.78
N ILE A 13 -1.86 17.41 -3.27
CA ILE A 13 -0.83 16.48 -3.74
C ILE A 13 -1.04 16.18 -5.23
N SER A 14 0.03 15.84 -5.95
CA SER A 14 -0.05 15.50 -7.37
C SER A 14 -0.91 14.27 -7.62
N MET A 15 -1.48 14.18 -8.83
CA MET A 15 -2.21 13.00 -9.28
C MET A 15 -1.42 11.69 -9.15
N SER A 16 -0.10 11.74 -9.32
CA SER A 16 0.81 10.61 -9.11
C SER A 16 0.93 10.20 -7.65
N GLU A 17 1.04 11.17 -6.72
CA GLU A 17 1.07 10.92 -5.27
C GLU A 17 -0.28 10.38 -4.80
N LEU A 18 -1.38 10.98 -5.27
CA LEU A 18 -2.72 10.48 -5.03
C LEU A 18 -2.91 9.08 -5.61
N THR A 19 -2.38 8.78 -6.80
CA THR A 19 -2.45 7.42 -7.37
C THR A 19 -1.64 6.41 -6.55
N CYS A 20 -0.49 6.81 -6.00
CA CYS A 20 0.29 5.98 -5.07
C CYS A 20 -0.48 5.72 -3.76
N ILE A 21 -1.21 6.72 -3.26
CA ILE A 21 -2.10 6.61 -2.08
C ILE A 21 -3.38 5.80 -2.39
N LEU A 22 -3.97 5.97 -3.58
CA LEU A 22 -5.19 5.28 -4.02
C LEU A 22 -4.98 3.83 -4.45
N VAL A 23 -3.73 3.36 -4.52
CA VAL A 23 -3.46 1.92 -4.59
C VAL A 23 -3.84 1.25 -3.26
N GLU A 24 -3.99 2.01 -2.17
CA GLU A 24 -4.47 1.51 -0.89
C GLU A 24 -6.01 1.49 -0.81
N ASP A 25 -6.53 0.30 -0.50
CA ASP A 25 -7.92 -0.16 -0.58
C ASP A 25 -8.94 0.77 0.10
N ALA A 26 -8.52 1.45 1.15
CA ALA A 26 -9.31 2.41 1.93
C ALA A 26 -10.01 3.46 1.07
N LEU A 27 -9.31 4.04 0.09
CA LEU A 27 -9.85 5.06 -0.80
C LEU A 27 -10.31 4.45 -2.14
N ARG A 28 -9.69 3.35 -2.58
CA ARG A 28 -10.00 2.69 -3.85
C ARG A 28 -11.39 2.04 -3.85
N GLY A 29 -11.78 1.40 -2.75
CA GLY A 29 -13.11 0.83 -2.55
C GLY A 29 -14.22 1.89 -2.45
N MET A 30 -13.87 3.12 -2.08
CA MET A 30 -14.80 4.24 -1.92
C MET A 30 -14.93 5.12 -3.19
N LEU A 31 -13.90 5.20 -4.05
CA LEU A 31 -13.80 6.22 -5.10
C LEU A 31 -13.72 5.70 -6.54
N LEU A 32 -13.51 4.40 -6.79
CA LEU A 32 -13.38 3.86 -8.15
C LEU A 32 -14.30 2.65 -8.37
N PRO A 33 -15.10 2.61 -9.46
CA PRO A 33 -15.75 1.39 -9.88
C PRO A 33 -14.66 0.38 -10.27
N LEU A 34 -14.75 -0.80 -9.65
CA LEU A 34 -13.90 -1.99 -9.80
C LEU A 34 -13.37 -2.14 -11.23
N SER A 35 -12.16 -1.62 -11.50
CA SER A 35 -11.48 -1.93 -12.75
C SER A 35 -11.11 -3.41 -12.70
N THR A 36 -11.80 -4.21 -13.50
CA THR A 36 -11.54 -5.63 -13.74
C THR A 36 -10.12 -5.84 -14.25
N ALA A 37 -9.14 -5.88 -13.35
CA ALA A 37 -7.81 -6.39 -13.64
C ALA A 37 -7.81 -7.89 -13.32
N ALA A 38 -8.46 -8.67 -14.18
CA ALA A 38 -8.22 -10.10 -14.32
C ALA A 38 -6.81 -10.34 -14.93
N GLY A 39 -5.78 -9.76 -14.32
CA GLY A 39 -4.37 -9.91 -14.71
C GLY A 39 -3.77 -11.14 -14.05
N SER A 40 -2.87 -11.83 -14.75
CA SER A 40 -2.09 -12.95 -14.20
C SER A 40 -1.27 -12.52 -12.98
N VAL A 41 -0.84 -13.48 -12.16
CA VAL A 41 0.07 -13.26 -11.01
C VAL A 41 1.28 -12.41 -11.41
N VAL A 42 1.85 -12.68 -12.60
CA VAL A 42 2.96 -11.90 -13.18
C VAL A 42 2.61 -10.42 -13.31
N CYS A 43 1.45 -10.10 -13.90
CA CYS A 43 1.00 -8.72 -14.07
C CYS A 43 0.80 -8.00 -12.73
N ARG A 44 0.30 -8.69 -11.70
CA ARG A 44 0.10 -8.10 -10.37
C ARG A 44 1.42 -7.86 -9.63
N VAL A 45 2.38 -8.76 -9.79
CA VAL A 45 3.74 -8.54 -9.28
C VAL A 45 4.42 -7.38 -10.00
N GLU A 46 4.30 -7.28 -11.33
CA GLU A 46 4.80 -6.13 -12.10
C GLU A 46 4.21 -4.80 -11.64
N GLN A 47 2.90 -4.78 -11.37
CA GLN A 47 2.22 -3.60 -10.81
C GLN A 47 2.78 -3.21 -9.44
N LEU A 48 3.03 -4.19 -8.57
CA LEU A 48 3.63 -3.96 -7.26
C LEU A 48 5.03 -3.35 -7.38
N ILE A 49 5.86 -3.90 -8.26
CA ILE A 49 7.23 -3.43 -8.51
C ILE A 49 7.22 -1.97 -8.99
N GLN A 50 6.34 -1.65 -9.95
CA GLN A 50 6.20 -0.30 -10.47
C GLN A 50 5.73 0.68 -9.39
N ALA A 51 4.76 0.29 -8.56
CA ALA A 51 4.24 1.13 -7.47
C ALA A 51 5.32 1.47 -6.45
N HIS A 52 6.24 0.54 -6.16
CA HIS A 52 7.34 0.76 -5.21
C HIS A 52 8.65 1.22 -5.88
N SER A 53 8.61 1.56 -7.18
CA SER A 53 9.78 2.03 -7.95
C SER A 53 11.00 1.10 -7.88
N LEU A 54 10.76 -0.21 -7.77
CA LEU A 54 11.84 -1.20 -7.69
C LEU A 54 12.43 -1.50 -9.07
N THR A 55 13.75 -1.42 -9.17
CA THR A 55 14.46 -1.81 -10.38
C THR A 55 14.52 -3.33 -10.53
N PRO A 56 14.63 -3.88 -11.75
CA PRO A 56 14.77 -5.33 -11.95
C PRO A 56 15.94 -5.97 -11.19
N PRO A 57 17.12 -5.33 -11.04
CA PRO A 57 18.19 -5.84 -10.18
C PRO A 57 17.83 -5.87 -8.69
N GLU A 58 17.19 -4.82 -8.17
CA GLU A 58 16.73 -4.78 -6.78
C GLU A 58 15.69 -5.86 -6.52
N LEU A 59 14.76 -6.07 -7.46
CA LEU A 59 13.80 -7.15 -7.38
C LEU A 59 14.47 -8.53 -7.37
N ALA A 60 15.46 -8.75 -8.24
CA ALA A 60 16.22 -10.00 -8.27
C ALA A 60 16.96 -10.23 -6.93
N GLN A 61 17.50 -9.17 -6.33
CA GLN A 61 18.16 -9.24 -5.04
C GLN A 61 17.16 -9.51 -3.90
N LEU A 62 16.01 -8.82 -3.91
CA LEU A 62 14.90 -9.04 -2.97
C LEU A 62 14.41 -10.48 -3.02
N LEU A 63 14.35 -11.07 -4.21
CA LEU A 63 13.88 -12.43 -4.44
C LEU A 63 14.99 -13.50 -4.45
N SER A 64 16.24 -13.11 -4.18
CA SER A 64 17.39 -14.02 -4.25
C SER A 64 17.28 -15.29 -3.39
N PRO A 65 16.64 -15.29 -2.19
CA PRO A 65 16.46 -16.52 -1.41
C PRO A 65 15.55 -17.56 -2.10
N TRP A 66 14.78 -17.14 -3.09
CA TRP A 66 13.89 -17.98 -3.90
C TRP A 66 14.53 -18.45 -5.20
N ASN A 67 15.84 -18.21 -5.37
CA ASN A 67 16.59 -18.51 -6.60
C ASN A 67 16.04 -17.81 -7.85
N ILE A 68 15.31 -16.70 -7.67
CA ILE A 68 14.81 -15.86 -8.76
C ILE A 68 15.92 -14.88 -9.14
N ARG A 69 16.47 -15.07 -10.33
CA ARG A 69 17.51 -14.21 -10.90
C ARG A 69 16.91 -13.28 -11.95
N LEU A 70 17.65 -12.27 -12.38
CA LEU A 70 17.23 -11.32 -13.41
C LEU A 70 16.76 -12.02 -14.70
N SER A 71 17.42 -13.13 -15.09
CA SER A 71 17.04 -13.92 -16.26
C SER A 71 15.69 -14.63 -16.13
N VAL A 72 15.22 -14.88 -14.89
CA VAL A 72 13.89 -15.41 -14.61
C VAL A 72 12.87 -14.28 -14.74
N LEU A 73 13.18 -13.09 -14.19
CA LEU A 73 12.31 -11.91 -14.24
C LEU A 73 12.07 -11.36 -15.66
N GLN A 74 12.97 -11.64 -16.60
CA GLN A 74 12.82 -11.24 -18.00
C GLN A 74 11.92 -12.19 -18.82
N ASP A 75 11.52 -13.33 -18.23
CA ASP A 75 10.73 -14.36 -18.88
C ASP A 75 9.40 -14.59 -18.12
N PRO A 76 8.28 -14.07 -18.62
CA PRO A 76 7.00 -14.12 -17.91
C PRO A 76 6.47 -15.56 -17.72
N VAL A 77 6.86 -16.49 -18.60
CA VAL A 77 6.49 -17.91 -18.46
C VAL A 77 7.25 -18.51 -17.28
N LYS A 78 8.56 -18.29 -17.22
CA LYS A 78 9.37 -18.75 -16.07
C LYS A 78 8.94 -18.08 -14.76
N MET A 79 8.62 -16.78 -14.77
CA MET A 79 8.13 -16.09 -13.57
C MET A 79 6.92 -16.79 -12.96
N THR A 80 5.98 -17.24 -13.79
CA THR A 80 4.78 -17.93 -13.31
C THR A 80 5.13 -19.20 -12.53
N ASP A 81 6.12 -19.97 -12.99
CA ASP A 81 6.55 -21.21 -12.33
C ASP A 81 7.28 -20.96 -10.98
N TYR A 82 7.91 -19.78 -10.82
CA TYR A 82 8.64 -19.42 -9.60
C TYR A 82 7.76 -18.75 -8.55
N PHE A 83 6.62 -18.15 -8.92
CA PHE A 83 5.67 -17.54 -7.99
C PHE A 83 4.82 -18.56 -7.24
N SER A 84 5.50 -19.36 -6.42
CA SER A 84 4.84 -20.26 -5.48
C SER A 84 3.96 -19.50 -4.47
N PRO A 85 2.92 -20.13 -3.91
CA PRO A 85 2.08 -19.51 -2.88
C PRO A 85 2.86 -18.99 -1.67
N GLN A 86 3.99 -19.62 -1.31
CA GLN A 86 4.81 -19.18 -0.20
C GLN A 86 5.54 -17.86 -0.53
N LEU A 87 6.06 -17.73 -1.74
CA LEU A 87 6.68 -16.49 -2.20
C LEU A 87 5.65 -15.36 -2.27
N LEU A 88 4.47 -15.62 -2.84
CA LEU A 88 3.40 -14.62 -2.93
C LEU A 88 2.97 -14.14 -1.53
N ASN A 89 2.88 -15.05 -0.55
CA ASN A 89 2.61 -14.67 0.84
C ASN A 89 3.72 -13.81 1.46
N ASN A 90 4.98 -14.05 1.13
CA ASN A 90 6.08 -13.21 1.64
C ASN A 90 6.08 -11.83 0.98
N LEU A 91 5.84 -11.75 -0.32
CA LEU A 91 5.62 -10.48 -1.00
C LEU A 91 4.43 -9.73 -0.38
N ALA A 92 3.33 -10.43 -0.15
CA ALA A 92 2.14 -9.85 0.49
C ALA A 92 2.47 -9.20 1.84
N LYS A 93 3.25 -9.89 2.68
CA LYS A 93 3.69 -9.40 3.99
C LYS A 93 4.67 -8.24 3.89
N TRP A 94 5.65 -8.31 3.00
CA TRP A 94 6.63 -7.24 2.84
C TRP A 94 6.02 -5.94 2.35
N PHE A 95 4.96 -6.05 1.53
CA PHE A 95 4.29 -4.90 0.93
C PHE A 95 2.96 -4.51 1.59
N HIS A 96 2.58 -5.17 2.68
CA HIS A 96 1.30 -4.96 3.37
C HIS A 96 0.10 -5.04 2.42
N ILE A 97 0.05 -6.06 1.58
CA ILE A 97 -1.05 -6.31 0.63
C ILE A 97 -1.68 -7.68 0.84
N ASN A 98 -2.89 -7.86 0.33
CA ASN A 98 -3.64 -9.09 0.45
C ASN A 98 -3.02 -10.17 -0.46
N PRO A 99 -2.61 -11.32 0.11
CA PRO A 99 -2.07 -12.42 -0.68
C PRO A 99 -3.06 -12.96 -1.73
N ASP A 100 -4.37 -12.88 -1.48
CA ASP A 100 -5.41 -13.29 -2.42
C ASP A 100 -5.47 -12.37 -3.65
N TRP A 101 -5.03 -11.11 -3.50
CA TRP A 101 -4.86 -10.26 -4.66
C TRP A 101 -3.60 -10.66 -5.42
N LEU A 102 -2.47 -10.89 -4.77
CA LEU A 102 -1.28 -11.33 -5.51
C LEU A 102 -1.50 -12.66 -6.27
N SER A 103 -2.30 -13.57 -5.72
CA SER A 103 -2.59 -14.89 -6.31
C SER A 103 -3.58 -14.86 -7.48
N GLY A 104 -4.28 -13.74 -7.73
CA GLY A 104 -5.35 -13.70 -8.73
C GLY A 104 -6.75 -13.97 -8.16
N SER A 105 -6.88 -14.37 -6.90
CA SER A 105 -8.14 -14.83 -6.31
C SER A 105 -9.17 -13.72 -6.08
N VAL A 106 -8.73 -12.51 -5.72
CA VAL A 106 -9.60 -11.32 -5.62
C VAL A 106 -9.13 -10.23 -6.56
N ASN A 107 -10.04 -9.44 -7.11
CA ASN A 107 -9.69 -8.41 -8.12
C ASN A 107 -9.31 -7.05 -7.51
N THR A 108 -9.52 -6.87 -6.20
CA THR A 108 -9.17 -5.66 -5.48
C THR A 108 -7.82 -5.83 -4.79
N PRO A 109 -6.82 -4.96 -5.06
CA PRO A 109 -5.62 -4.89 -4.24
C PRO A 109 -6.04 -4.39 -2.86
N VAL A 110 -6.33 -5.33 -1.97
CA VAL A 110 -6.63 -5.00 -0.58
C VAL A 110 -5.27 -4.77 0.08
N ALA A 111 -4.86 -3.52 0.32
CA ALA A 111 -3.81 -3.28 1.30
C ALA A 111 -4.26 -3.94 2.61
N LEU A 112 -3.40 -4.75 3.23
CA LEU A 112 -3.69 -5.26 4.56
C LEU A 112 -3.77 -4.05 5.47
N SER A 113 -5.00 -3.68 5.83
CA SER A 113 -5.18 -2.60 6.77
C SER A 113 -4.52 -3.03 8.07
N GLY A 114 -3.58 -2.23 8.56
CA GLY A 114 -3.09 -2.39 9.93
C GLY A 114 -4.29 -2.34 10.88
N CYS A 115 -4.23 -3.06 11.99
CA CYS A 115 -5.24 -2.85 13.02
C CYS A 115 -5.05 -1.46 13.62
N TRP A 116 -6.16 -0.76 13.87
CA TRP A 116 -6.11 0.42 14.72
C TRP A 116 -5.47 0.05 16.06
N PRO A 117 -4.49 0.81 16.54
CA PRO A 117 -3.94 0.61 17.87
C PRO A 117 -5.04 0.74 18.93
N GLU A 118 -4.90 0.00 20.04
CA GLU A 118 -5.92 -0.03 21.09
C GLU A 118 -6.02 1.30 21.86
N THR A 119 -4.95 2.12 21.85
CA THR A 119 -4.90 3.41 22.54
C THR A 119 -4.30 4.52 21.67
N GLN A 120 -4.60 5.77 22.03
CA GLN A 120 -4.06 6.96 21.38
C GLN A 120 -2.53 7.02 21.49
N GLU A 121 -1.95 6.62 22.63
CA GLU A 121 -0.50 6.59 22.82
C GLU A 121 0.17 5.57 21.91
N ALA A 122 -0.48 4.42 21.68
CA ALA A 122 0.01 3.40 20.77
C ALA A 122 -0.05 3.87 19.31
N LEU A 123 -1.09 4.63 18.92
CA LEU A 123 -1.14 5.29 17.62
C LEU A 123 -0.02 6.33 17.47
N HIS A 124 0.20 7.17 18.47
CA HIS A 124 1.26 8.16 18.44
C HIS A 124 2.64 7.52 18.37
N ALA A 125 2.88 6.44 19.14
CA ALA A 125 4.11 5.66 19.06
C ALA A 125 4.30 5.02 17.68
N LEU A 126 3.23 4.50 17.07
CA LEU A 126 3.24 3.94 15.73
C LEU A 126 3.57 5.01 14.68
N MET A 127 3.02 6.23 14.77
CA MET A 127 3.31 7.33 13.86
C MET A 127 4.74 7.87 14.02
N LEU A 128 5.28 7.85 15.24
CA LEU A 128 6.65 8.28 15.55
C LEU A 128 7.71 7.17 15.34
N ASP A 129 7.33 5.99 14.87
CA ASP A 129 8.27 4.91 14.61
C ASP A 129 9.34 5.39 13.62
N SER A 130 10.62 5.17 13.97
CA SER A 130 11.76 5.58 13.14
C SER A 130 11.82 4.88 11.79
N ASN A 131 11.09 3.78 11.63
CA ASN A 131 10.94 3.10 10.35
C ASN A 131 9.96 3.83 9.43
N ASN A 132 9.12 4.75 9.92
CA ASN A 132 8.26 5.53 9.04
C ASN A 132 9.11 6.58 8.31
N ALA A 133 9.26 6.40 7.00
CA ALA A 133 9.84 7.42 6.13
C ALA A 133 8.89 8.61 5.96
N GLU A 134 7.58 8.35 5.99
CA GLU A 134 6.54 9.37 5.84
C GLU A 134 5.25 8.92 6.54
N VAL A 135 4.54 9.87 7.14
CA VAL A 135 3.22 9.68 7.73
C VAL A 135 2.24 10.61 7.02
N ILE A 136 1.26 10.04 6.34
CA ILE A 136 0.29 10.78 5.55
C ILE A 136 -1.05 10.68 6.26
N ILE A 137 -1.54 11.82 6.72
CA ILE A 137 -2.89 11.96 7.26
C ILE A 137 -3.75 12.58 6.17
N TRP A 138 -4.89 11.97 5.88
CA TRP A 138 -5.83 12.48 4.89
C TRP A 138 -7.24 12.58 5.45
N HIS A 139 -8.02 13.46 4.83
CA HIS A 139 -9.42 13.70 5.13
C HIS A 139 -10.22 13.72 3.83
N CYS A 140 -11.41 13.12 3.84
CA CYS A 140 -12.31 13.07 2.69
C CYS A 140 -13.76 13.22 3.13
N GLU A 141 -14.48 14.15 2.49
CA GLU A 141 -15.92 14.32 2.66
C GLU A 141 -16.66 13.53 1.59
N LEU A 142 -17.55 12.64 2.02
CA LEU A 142 -18.45 11.88 1.15
C LEU A 142 -19.90 12.13 1.52
N PRO A 143 -20.86 11.82 0.62
CA PRO A 143 -22.28 11.92 0.94
C PRO A 143 -22.70 11.08 2.17
N SER A 144 -21.93 10.02 2.48
CA SER A 144 -22.14 9.15 3.65
C SER A 144 -21.52 9.68 4.94
N GLY A 145 -20.74 10.77 4.87
CA GLY A 145 -20.07 11.38 6.01
C GLY A 145 -18.62 11.76 5.71
N GLU A 146 -17.98 12.33 6.72
CA GLU A 146 -16.57 12.72 6.69
C GLU A 146 -15.70 11.58 7.23
N TYR A 147 -14.55 11.37 6.60
CA TYR A 147 -13.62 10.29 6.92
C TYR A 147 -12.20 10.80 7.05
N HIS A 148 -11.47 10.21 7.98
CA HIS A 148 -10.05 10.42 8.20
C HIS A 148 -9.31 9.10 8.03
N GLY A 149 -8.10 9.17 7.48
CA GLY A 149 -7.22 8.01 7.36
C GLY A 149 -5.77 8.36 7.61
N VAL A 150 -5.00 7.33 7.93
CA VAL A 150 -3.57 7.41 8.20
C VAL A 150 -2.86 6.36 7.37
N LEU A 151 -1.82 6.78 6.66
CA LEU A 151 -0.95 5.92 5.86
C LEU A 151 0.47 6.10 6.36
N LEU A 152 1.17 4.99 6.55
CA LEU A 152 2.52 4.96 7.08
C LEU A 152 3.43 4.35 6.02
N ARG A 153 4.23 5.20 5.37
CA ARG A 153 5.23 4.72 4.41
C ARG A 153 6.46 4.27 5.19
N GLN A 154 6.62 2.96 5.31
CA GLN A 154 7.66 2.36 6.15
C GLN A 154 8.88 2.02 5.33
N GLN A 155 10.07 2.36 5.80
CA GLN A 155 11.33 1.91 5.24
C GLN A 155 11.70 0.56 5.84
N ILE A 156 11.75 -0.48 5.01
CA ILE A 156 12.09 -1.85 5.44
C ILE A 156 13.26 -2.35 4.59
N SER A 157 14.27 -2.93 5.23
CA SER A 157 15.36 -3.60 4.52
C SER A 157 15.14 -5.11 4.52
N VAL A 158 14.92 -5.67 3.33
CA VAL A 158 14.72 -7.11 3.11
C VAL A 158 15.76 -7.60 2.12
N ASN A 159 16.54 -8.62 2.47
CA ASN A 159 17.58 -9.21 1.61
C ASN A 159 18.54 -8.16 1.02
N SER A 160 18.92 -7.17 1.85
CA SER A 160 19.79 -6.04 1.49
C SER A 160 19.22 -5.11 0.42
N VAL A 161 17.89 -5.15 0.21
CA VAL A 161 17.13 -4.19 -0.60
C VAL A 161 16.24 -3.38 0.33
N THR A 162 16.30 -2.07 0.21
CA THR A 162 15.40 -1.18 0.96
C THR A 162 14.14 -0.96 0.15
N ILE A 163 13.00 -1.35 0.70
CA ILE A 163 11.67 -1.14 0.14
C ILE A 163 10.90 -0.14 0.99
N TYR A 164 9.90 0.50 0.39
CA TYR A 164 9.03 1.46 1.07
C TYR A 164 7.56 1.05 0.97
N PRO A 165 7.16 -0.05 1.65
CA PRO A 165 5.76 -0.43 1.73
C PRO A 165 4.93 0.61 2.48
N VAL A 166 3.64 0.66 2.16
CA VAL A 166 2.71 1.56 2.83
C VAL A 166 1.75 0.72 3.67
N LEU A 167 1.67 1.05 4.96
CA LEU A 167 0.72 0.47 5.89
C LEU A 167 -0.44 1.44 6.05
N SER A 168 -1.63 1.01 5.60
CA SER A 168 -2.86 1.80 5.72
C SER A 168 -3.63 1.42 6.98
N LEU A 169 -4.03 2.40 7.79
CA LEU A 169 -5.06 2.17 8.81
C LEU A 169 -6.46 2.32 8.21
N PRO A 170 -7.45 1.50 8.60
CA PRO A 170 -8.82 1.62 8.09
C PRO A 170 -9.35 3.04 8.29
N PRO A 171 -10.01 3.65 7.30
CA PRO A 171 -10.62 4.96 7.49
C PRO A 171 -11.62 4.94 8.64
N VAL A 172 -11.60 6.01 9.43
CA VAL A 172 -12.56 6.23 10.51
C VAL A 172 -13.45 7.40 10.13
N ASN A 173 -14.73 7.30 10.44
CA ASN A 173 -15.66 8.41 10.26
C ASN A 173 -15.34 9.50 11.30
N SER A 174 -15.61 10.77 11.00
CA SER A 174 -15.42 11.88 11.96
C SER A 174 -16.25 11.75 13.24
N THR A 175 -17.29 10.90 13.24
CA THR A 175 -18.07 10.57 14.45
C THR A 175 -17.43 9.51 15.34
N ASP A 176 -16.37 8.85 14.88
CA ASP A 176 -15.60 7.86 15.64
C ASP A 176 -14.57 8.56 16.53
N ASP A 177 -14.47 8.16 17.81
CA ASP A 177 -13.52 8.74 18.77
C ASP A 177 -12.06 8.67 18.28
N ARG A 178 -11.72 7.66 17.45
CA ARG A 178 -10.38 7.51 16.87
C ARG A 178 -10.02 8.64 15.92
N SER A 179 -11.00 9.32 15.32
CA SER A 179 -10.76 10.48 14.46
C SER A 179 -10.11 11.63 15.25
N LEU A 180 -10.43 11.76 16.54
CA LEU A 180 -9.83 12.77 17.43
C LEU A 180 -8.35 12.49 17.70
N TRP A 181 -7.95 11.20 17.73
CA TRP A 181 -6.56 10.81 17.99
C TRP A 181 -5.61 11.30 16.90
N ILE A 182 -6.11 11.38 15.67
CA ILE A 182 -5.37 11.85 14.48
C ILE A 182 -5.08 13.36 14.57
N ASN A 183 -6.03 14.15 15.11
CA ASN A 183 -5.89 15.60 15.20
C ASN A 183 -4.98 16.07 16.35
N HIS A 184 -4.59 15.15 17.24
CA HIS A 184 -3.71 15.43 18.38
C HIS A 184 -2.23 15.16 18.11
N THR A 185 -1.83 14.84 16.88
CA THR A 185 -0.40 14.83 16.53
C THR A 185 0.17 16.23 16.59
N PRO A 186 1.26 16.47 17.35
CA PRO A 186 1.92 17.75 17.34
C PRO A 186 2.46 18.03 15.94
N GLU A 187 1.99 19.11 15.33
CA GLU A 187 2.68 19.74 14.20
C GLU A 187 4.14 19.96 14.62
N ASN A 188 5.07 19.31 13.91
CA ASN A 188 6.43 19.76 13.59
C ASN A 188 7.40 18.57 13.45
N ARG A 189 7.76 18.27 12.19
CA ARG A 189 9.16 18.24 11.79
C ARG A 189 9.31 18.60 10.33
#